data_AF-A0A7C1Z846-F1
#
_entry.id   AF-A0A7C1Z846-F1
#
_cell.length_a   1.000
_cell.length_b   1.000
_cell.length_c   1.000
_cell.angle_alpha   90.00
_cell.angle_beta   90.00
_cell.angle_gamma   90.00
#
_symmetry.space_group_name_H-M   'P 1'
#
loop_
_entity.id
_entity.type
_entity.pdbx_description
1 polymer ?
#
loop_
_entity_poly.entity_id
_entity_poly.type
_entity_poly.pdbx_seq_one_letter_code
_entity_poly.pdbx_strand_id
1 'polypeptide(L)' 'MNRDQFEHTVRAAGAILGVDEILVIGSQAIHASLDFELPEAQRSIETGISALEDQGSIGTW' A
#
# COMPACT_ATOMS: atom_id res chain seq x y z
N MET A 1 -12.05 2.64 -1.21
CA MET A 1 -11.54 1.40 -1.80
C MET A 1 -11.99 0.24 -0.93
N ASN A 2 -12.60 -0.80 -1.50
CA ASN A 2 -12.96 -2.00 -0.75
C ASN A 2 -11.76 -2.95 -0.60
N ARG A 3 -11.91 -4.02 0.19
CA ARG A 3 -10.82 -4.97 0.48
C ARG A 3 -10.24 -5.59 -0.80
N ASP A 4 -11.08 -6.09 -1.70
CA ASP A 4 -10.65 -6.73 -2.94
C ASP A 4 -9.82 -5.79 -3.82
N GLN A 5 -10.23 -4.52 -3.91
CA GLN A 5 -9.49 -3.49 -4.63
C GLN A 5 -8.14 -3.20 -3.95
N PHE A 6 -8.11 -3.08 -2.62
CA PHE A 6 -6.88 -2.87 -1.86
C PHE A 6 -5.88 -4.02 -2.09
N GLU A 7 -6.34 -5.27 -1.97
CA GLU A 7 -5.49 -6.45 -2.19
C GLU A 7 -4.99 -6.55 -3.63
N HIS A 8 -5.82 -6.16 -4.60
CA HIS A 8 -5.38 -6.05 -5.99
C HIS A 8 -4.29 -5.00 -6.16
N THR A 9 -4.44 -3.82 -5.54
CA THR A 9 -3.43 -2.76 -5.57
C THR A 9 -2.10 -3.23 -4.96
N VAL A 10 -2.13 -3.91 -3.82
CA VAL A 10 -0.92 -4.48 -3.18
C VAL A 10 -0.21 -5.47 -4.10
N ARG A 11 -0.94 -6.43 -4.69
CA ARG A 11 -0.38 -7.42 -5.63
C ARG A 11 0.16 -6.77 -6.91
N ALA A 12 -0.57 -5.81 -7.46
CA ALA A 12 -0.15 -5.09 -8.66
C ALA A 12 1.12 -4.28 -8.40
N ALA A 13 1.22 -3.62 -7.24
CA ALA A 13 2.40 -2.83 -6.87
C ALA A 13 3.65 -3.72 -6.71
N GLY A 14 3.55 -4.85 -6.01
CA GLY A 14 4.65 -5.81 -5.91
C GLY A 14 5.11 -6.30 -7.29
N ALA A 15 4.17 -6.65 -8.17
CA ALA A 15 4.47 -7.08 -9.53
C ALA A 15 5.14 -5.98 -10.39
N ILE A 16 4.70 -4.72 -10.26
CA ILE A 16 5.28 -3.58 -10.99
C ILE A 16 6.69 -3.25 -10.48
N LEU A 17 6.88 -3.29 -9.16
CA LEU A 17 8.16 -3.01 -8.52
C LEU A 17 9.15 -4.17 -8.63
N GLY A 18 8.67 -5.38 -8.97
CA GLY A 18 9.50 -6.58 -9.04
C GLY A 18 9.97 -7.08 -7.67
N VAL A 19 9.15 -6.88 -6.64
CA VAL A 19 9.46 -7.26 -5.25
C VAL A 19 8.37 -8.15 -4.67
N ASP A 20 8.76 -9.05 -3.76
CA ASP A 20 7.84 -9.95 -3.08
C ASP A 20 7.18 -9.30 -1.84
N GLU A 21 7.78 -8.22 -1.33
CA GLU A 21 7.30 -7.50 -0.16
C GLU A 21 7.31 -5.98 -0.39
N ILE A 22 6.26 -5.31 0.09
CA ILE A 22 6.09 -3.86 0.00
C ILE A 22 5.66 -3.29 1.36
N LEU A 23 5.94 -2.01 1.57
CA LEU A 23 5.43 -1.25 2.71
C LEU A 23 4.21 -0.43 2.28
N VAL A 24 3.05 -0.73 2.87
CA VAL A 24 1.85 0.12 2.74
C VAL A 24 1.94 1.25 3.76
N ILE A 25 1.82 2.49 3.29
CA ILE A 25 1.91 3.70 4.13
C ILE A 25 0.64 4.55 4.02
N GLY A 26 0.50 5.50 4.94
CA GLY A 26 -0.64 6.41 4.98
C GLY A 26 -1.93 5.72 5.41
N SER A 27 -3.08 6.29 5.01
CA SER A 27 -4.40 5.89 5.52
C SER A 27 -4.77 4.42 5.25
N GLN A 28 -4.31 3.85 4.12
CA GLN A 28 -4.57 2.44 3.79
C GLN A 28 -3.77 1.45 4.64
N ALA A 29 -2.71 1.88 5.33
CA ALA A 29 -2.02 1.03 6.30
C ALA A 29 -2.96 0.63 7.46
N ILE A 30 -3.86 1.52 7.86
CA ILE A 30 -4.90 1.22 8.85
C ILE A 30 -5.85 0.18 8.29
N HIS A 31 -6.32 0.37 7.05
CA HIS A 31 -7.19 -0.60 6.38
C HIS A 31 -6.54 -1.99 6.30
N ALA A 32 -5.24 -2.06 5.98
CA ALA A 32 -4.45 -3.28 5.93
C ALA A 32 -4.30 -3.99 7.29
N SER A 33 -4.29 -3.22 8.38
CA SER A 33 -3.99 -3.74 9.73
C SER A 33 -5.21 -4.29 10.47
N LEU A 34 -6.42 -4.11 9.92
CA LEU A 34 -7.67 -4.53 10.56
C LEU A 34 -8.21 -5.81 9.90
N ASP A 35 -8.64 -6.75 10.73
CA ASP A 35 -9.29 -8.01 10.35
C ASP A 35 -10.82 -7.89 10.21
N PHE A 36 -11.36 -6.70 10.48
CA PHE A 36 -12.77 -6.36 10.27
C PHE A 36 -12.93 -5.17 9.33
N GLU A 37 -14.15 -4.97 8.83
CA GLU A 37 -14.47 -3.81 8.00
C GLU A 37 -14.71 -2.57 8.87
N LEU A 38 -13.94 -1.51 8.59
CA LEU A 38 -14.18 -0.17 9.12
C LEU A 38 -14.62 0.73 7.96
N PRO A 39 -15.89 1.17 7.91
CA PRO A 39 -16.41 2.00 6.80
C PRO A 39 -15.57 3.24 6.52
N GLU A 40 -15.02 3.86 7.56
CA GLU A 40 -14.15 5.03 7.48
C GLU A 40 -12.84 4.72 6.75
N ALA A 41 -12.27 3.53 6.93
CA ALA A 41 -11.05 3.10 6.24
C ALA A 41 -11.27 2.88 4.73
N GLN A 42 -12.51 2.53 4.34
CA GLN A 42 -12.87 2.36 2.93
C GLN A 42 -13.12 3.70 2.20
N ARG A 43 -13.17 4.84 2.90
CA ARG A 43 -13.35 6.16 2.27
C ARG A 43 -12.16 6.60 1.43
N SER A 44 -10.96 6.17 1.80
CA SER A 44 -9.75 6.50 1.05
C SER A 44 -9.74 5.76 -0.29
N ILE A 45 -9.32 6.47 -1.35
CA ILE A 45 -9.25 5.97 -2.74
C ILE A 45 -7.82 5.79 -3.24
N GLU A 46 -6.83 6.11 -2.41
CA GLU A 46 -5.40 6.08 -2.73
C GLU A 46 -4.69 5.11 -1.79
N THR A 47 -3.70 4.38 -2.30
CA THR A 47 -2.78 3.56 -1.49
C THR A 47 -1.36 4.09 -1.63
N GLY A 48 -0.78 4.58 -0.54
CA GLY A 48 0.63 4.91 -0.49
C GLY A 48 1.46 3.63 -0.37
N ILE A 49 2.47 3.47 -1.23
CA ILE A 49 3.31 2.28 -1.28
C ILE A 49 4.78 2.71 -1.37
N SER A 50 5.63 2.00 -0.65
CA SER A 50 7.08 2.13 -0.71
C SER A 50 7.73 0.75 -0.83
N ALA A 51 8.84 0.65 -1.57
CA ALA A 51 9.66 -0.54 -1.60
C ALA A 51 10.48 -0.64 -0.31
N LEU A 52 10.63 -1.84 0.25
CA LEU A 52 11.43 -2.05 1.49
C LEU A 52 12.92 -1.77 1.27
N GLU A 53 13.43 -2.14 0.09
CA GLU A 53 14.81 -1.90 -0.32
C GLU A 53 14.86 -0.78 -1.35
N ASP A 54 14.66 0.47 -0.92
CA ASP A 54 15.01 1.61 -1.74
C ASP A 54 16.54 1.82 -1.65
N GLN A 55 17.28 1.28 -2.63
CA GLN A 55 18.72 1.57 -2.79
C GLN A 55 18.98 2.94 -3.45
N GLY A 56 18.00 3.84 -3.47
CA GLY A 56 18.14 5.20 -3.97
C GLY A 56 18.76 6.13 -2.94
N SER A 57 19.99 6.59 -3.20
CA SER A 57 20.55 7.80 -2.59
C SER A 57 19.47 8.89 -2.56
N ILE A 58 19.17 9.44 -1.37
CA ILE A 58 18.24 10.56 -1.21
C ILE A 58 18.65 11.64 -2.20
N GLY A 59 17.93 11.73 -3.32
CA GLY A 59 18.06 12.85 -4.23
C GLY A 59 17.65 14.08 -3.46
N THR A 60 18.60 14.96 -3.18
CA THR A 60 18.32 16.37 -2.89
C THR A 60 17.52 16.90 -4.08
N TRP A 61 16.21 17.04 -3.89
CA TRP A 61 15.32 17.80 -4.75
C TRP A 61 15.57 19.30 -4.57
#